data_AF-A0A0P4UWY7-F1
#
_entry.id   AF-A0A0P4UWY7-F1
#
_cell.length_a   1.000
_cell.length_b   1.000
_cell.length_c   1.000
_cell.angle_alpha   90.00
_cell.angle_beta   90.00
_cell.angle_gamma   90.00
#
_symmetry.space_group_name_H-M   'P 1'
#
loop_
_entity.id
_entity.type
_entity.pdbx_description
1 polymer ?
#
loop_
_entity_poly.entity_id
_entity_poly.type
_entity_poly.pdbx_seq_one_letter_code
_entity_poly.pdbx_strand_id
1 'polypeptide(L)'
;MLVERADQEITALPIRQGIIDIIGRILVYKFTTLSRQEIDAMMGYRIEDTRMYREAKQERSQEIAINLLRQGLSIEAIAQATELSVTEIQTLQSQLEQDEYQ
;
A
#
# COMPACT_ATOMS: atom_id res chain seq x y z
N MET A 1 -0.91 24.10 0.72
CA MET A 1 -0.19 22.83 0.45
C MET A 1 -0.83 22.14 -0.77
N LEU A 2 -0.24 21.07 -1.34
CA LEU A 2 -0.73 20.51 -2.61
C LEU A 2 -2.13 19.87 -2.50
N VAL A 3 -2.41 19.17 -1.40
CA VAL A 3 -3.73 18.56 -1.15
C VAL A 3 -4.78 19.63 -0.91
N GLU A 4 -4.47 20.66 -0.14
CA GLU A 4 -5.37 21.80 0.08
C GLU A 4 -5.77 22.50 -1.24
N ARG A 5 -4.84 22.61 -2.20
CA ARG A 5 -5.16 23.15 -3.53
C ARG A 5 -6.07 22.21 -4.31
N ALA A 6 -5.82 20.90 -4.26
CA ALA A 6 -6.69 19.91 -4.87
C ALA A 6 -8.10 19.94 -4.25
N ASP A 7 -8.22 20.15 -2.94
CA ASP A 7 -9.50 20.32 -2.24
C ASP A 7 -10.25 21.60 -2.64
N GLN A 8 -9.52 22.70 -2.91
CA GLN A 8 -10.11 23.98 -3.31
C GLN A 8 -10.52 24.03 -4.79
N GLU A 9 -9.70 23.45 -5.67
CA GLU A 9 -9.87 23.58 -7.13
C GLU A 9 -10.70 22.43 -7.74
N ILE A 10 -10.87 21.29 -7.05
CA ILE A 10 -11.51 20.09 -7.60
C ILE A 10 -12.67 19.61 -6.73
N THR A 11 -13.89 19.88 -7.19
CA THR A 11 -15.13 19.45 -6.52
C THR A 11 -15.42 17.96 -6.69
N ALA A 12 -15.03 17.36 -7.82
CA ALA A 12 -15.25 15.94 -8.10
C ALA A 12 -14.31 15.04 -7.28
N LEU A 13 -14.87 14.37 -6.27
CA LEU A 13 -14.12 13.53 -5.31
C LEU A 13 -13.23 12.45 -5.97
N PRO A 14 -13.66 11.69 -7.00
CA PRO A 14 -12.80 10.67 -7.61
C PRO A 14 -11.57 11.26 -8.31
N ILE A 15 -11.75 12.40 -9.00
CA ILE A 15 -10.65 13.11 -9.69
C ILE A 15 -9.67 13.66 -8.66
N ARG A 16 -10.20 14.22 -7.57
CA ARG A 16 -9.40 14.73 -6.46
C ARG A 16 -8.54 13.64 -5.82
N GLN A 17 -9.13 12.49 -5.48
CA GLN A 17 -8.39 11.35 -4.93
C GLN A 17 -7.31 10.86 -5.90
N GLY A 18 -7.63 10.75 -7.19
CA GLY A 18 -6.66 10.35 -8.21
C GLY A 18 -5.47 11.31 -8.30
N ILE A 19 -5.69 12.62 -8.19
CA ILE A 19 -4.60 13.62 -8.20
C ILE A 19 -3.75 13.52 -6.93
N ILE A 20 -4.35 13.31 -5.76
CA ILE A 20 -3.62 13.10 -4.50
C ILE A 20 -2.73 11.86 -4.61
N ASP A 21 -3.24 10.75 -5.15
CA ASP A 21 -2.46 9.53 -5.34
C ASP A 21 -1.31 9.72 -6.35
N ILE A 22 -1.53 10.45 -7.45
CA ILE A 22 -0.48 10.76 -8.43
C ILE A 22 0.63 11.60 -7.79
N ILE A 23 0.27 12.65 -7.05
CA ILE A 23 1.23 13.51 -6.35
C ILE A 23 2.03 12.70 -5.35
N GLY A 24 1.37 11.91 -4.51
CA GLY A 24 2.04 11.04 -3.54
C GLY A 24 3.03 10.09 -4.20
N ARG A 25 2.64 9.48 -5.33
CA ARG A 25 3.51 8.62 -6.14
C ARG A 25 4.74 9.38 -6.66
N ILE A 26 4.56 10.57 -7.25
CA ILE A 26 5.68 11.38 -7.75
C ILE A 26 6.65 11.72 -6.62
N LEU A 27 6.15 12.16 -5.46
CA LEU A 27 6.99 12.56 -4.33
C LEU A 27 7.88 11.40 -3.86
N VAL A 28 7.30 10.22 -3.64
CA VAL A 28 8.05 9.04 -3.18
C VAL A 28 9.05 8.56 -4.23
N TYR A 29 8.67 8.50 -5.51
CA TYR A 29 9.55 7.95 -6.55
C TYR A 29 10.62 8.91 -7.06
N LYS A 30 10.36 10.23 -7.05
CA LYS A 30 11.29 11.23 -7.60
C LYS A 30 12.16 11.90 -6.55
N PHE A 31 11.71 11.96 -5.30
CA PHE A 31 12.41 12.65 -4.21
C PHE A 31 12.85 11.65 -3.14
N THR A 32 13.74 10.74 -3.52
CA THR A 32 14.17 9.59 -2.70
C THR A 32 14.97 9.95 -1.46
N THR A 33 15.45 11.19 -1.35
CA THR A 33 16.19 11.70 -0.19
C THR A 33 15.29 12.38 0.84
N LEU A 34 14.02 12.66 0.51
CA LEU A 34 13.09 13.29 1.45
C LEU A 34 12.65 12.29 2.50
N SER A 35 12.67 12.74 3.74
CA SER A 35 12.01 12.04 4.83
C SER A 35 10.49 12.08 4.63
N ARG A 36 9.82 11.12 5.25
CA ARG A 36 8.36 11.12 5.30
C ARG A 36 7.78 12.44 5.82
N GLN A 37 8.37 13.02 6.86
CA GLN A 37 7.88 14.26 7.46
C GLN A 37 7.90 15.41 6.46
N GLU A 38 8.94 15.48 5.62
CA GLU A 38 9.04 16.47 4.54
C GLU A 38 8.00 16.20 3.45
N ILE A 39 7.76 14.94 3.09
CA ILE A 39 6.70 14.57 2.14
C ILE A 39 5.31 14.98 2.66
N ASP A 40 5.01 14.67 3.92
CA ASP A 40 3.74 15.03 4.56
C ASP A 40 3.55 16.55 4.61
N ALA A 41 4.61 17.30 4.91
CA ALA A 41 4.60 18.76 4.91
C ALA A 41 4.38 19.35 3.50
N MET A 42 4.96 18.75 2.47
CA MET A 42 4.76 19.18 1.08
C MET A 42 3.34 18.92 0.60
N MET A 43 2.77 17.77 0.95
CA MET A 43 1.40 17.44 0.59
C MET A 43 0.37 18.20 1.44
N GLY A 44 0.69 18.45 2.70
CA GLY A 44 -0.23 18.98 3.70
C GLY A 44 -1.18 17.95 4.28
N TYR A 45 -0.79 16.69 4.19
CA TYR A 45 -1.57 15.54 4.60
C TYR A 45 -0.63 14.33 4.71
N ARG A 46 -1.02 13.32 5.50
CA ARG A 46 -0.20 12.13 5.72
C ARG A 46 -0.19 11.24 4.48
N ILE A 47 0.99 10.90 3.99
CA ILE A 47 1.17 9.95 2.88
C ILE A 47 0.57 8.58 3.16
N GLU A 48 0.50 8.16 4.44
CA GLU A 48 -0.16 6.92 4.86
C GLU A 48 -1.64 6.84 4.53
N ASP A 49 -2.27 8.01 4.50
CA ASP A 49 -3.69 8.12 4.25
C ASP A 49 -3.97 8.14 2.73
N THR A 50 -2.93 8.03 1.87
CA THR A 50 -3.12 7.82 0.42
C THR A 50 -3.58 6.40 0.14
N ARG A 51 -4.40 6.26 -0.90
CA ARG A 51 -4.77 4.94 -1.39
C ARG A 51 -3.55 4.24 -1.94
N MET A 52 -2.71 4.94 -2.69
CA MET A 52 -1.46 4.41 -3.24
C MET A 52 -0.54 3.82 -2.15
N TYR A 53 -0.35 4.50 -1.00
CA TYR A 53 0.48 3.98 0.08
C TYR A 53 -0.13 2.75 0.76
N ARG A 54 -1.45 2.75 1.00
CA ARG A 54 -2.13 1.59 1.58
C ARG A 54 -2.05 0.37 0.67
N GLU A 55 -2.27 0.55 -0.62
CA GLU A 55 -2.13 -0.52 -1.63
C GLU A 55 -0.70 -1.06 -1.63
N ALA A 56 0.32 -0.18 -1.68
CA ALA A 56 1.72 -0.61 -1.62
C ALA A 56 2.08 -1.35 -0.32
N LYS A 57 1.55 -0.92 0.84
CA LYS A 57 1.75 -1.64 2.12
C LYS A 57 1.10 -3.03 2.06
N GLN A 58 -0.11 -3.12 1.50
CA GLN A 58 -0.84 -4.39 1.40
C GLN A 58 -0.12 -5.35 0.43
N GLU A 59 0.25 -4.90 -0.77
CA GLU A 59 1.03 -5.66 -1.75
C GLU A 59 2.31 -6.23 -1.12
N ARG A 60 3.09 -5.38 -0.44
CA ARG A 60 4.30 -5.83 0.27
C ARG A 60 4.01 -6.88 1.35
N SER A 61 2.90 -6.75 2.06
CA SER A 61 2.51 -7.70 3.11
C SER A 61 2.11 -9.05 2.51
N GLN A 62 1.43 -9.04 1.36
CA GLN A 62 1.08 -10.23 0.59
C GLN A 62 2.32 -10.92 0.03
N GLU A 63 3.29 -10.18 -0.53
CA GLU A 63 4.57 -10.73 -1.00
C GLU A 63 5.35 -11.41 0.13
N ILE A 64 5.41 -10.79 1.32
CA ILE A 64 6.03 -11.40 2.49
C ILE A 64 5.27 -12.67 2.89
N ALA A 65 3.94 -12.64 2.95
CA ALA A 65 3.12 -13.80 3.30
C ALA A 65 3.36 -14.98 2.33
N ILE A 66 3.41 -14.72 1.02
CA ILE A 66 3.71 -15.73 0.00
C ILE A 66 5.08 -16.37 0.25
N ASN A 67 6.12 -15.57 0.54
CA ASN A 67 7.45 -16.08 0.82
C ASN A 67 7.50 -16.93 2.09
N LEU A 68 6.71 -16.59 3.11
CA LEU A 68 6.62 -17.36 4.36
C LEU A 68 5.80 -18.65 4.18
N LEU A 69 4.73 -18.62 3.38
CA LEU A 69 3.95 -19.81 2.99
C LEU A 69 4.85 -20.82 2.28
N ARG A 70 5.67 -20.37 1.32
CA ARG A 70 6.66 -21.21 0.62
C ARG A 70 7.72 -21.81 1.55
N GLN A 71 7.98 -21.18 2.69
CA GLN A 71 8.88 -21.70 3.72
C GLN A 71 8.20 -22.66 4.70
N GLY A 72 6.89 -22.92 4.54
CA GLY A 72 6.14 -23.84 5.39
C GLY A 72 5.79 -23.31 6.78
N LEU A 73 5.79 -21.98 6.97
CA LEU A 73 5.37 -21.35 8.23
C LEU A 73 3.85 -21.47 8.43
N SER A 74 3.42 -21.49 9.69
CA SER A 74 1.99 -21.58 10.01
C SER A 74 1.25 -20.28 9.66
N ILE A 75 -0.01 -20.41 9.28
CA ILE A 75 -0.86 -19.27 8.89
C ILE A 75 -0.97 -18.25 10.02
N GLU A 76 -1.02 -18.69 11.27
CA GLU A 76 -1.11 -17.83 12.44
C GLU A 76 0.16 -17.00 12.64
N ALA A 77 1.34 -17.62 12.46
CA ALA A 77 2.62 -16.92 12.54
C ALA A 77 2.75 -15.89 11.40
N ILE A 78 2.28 -16.24 10.20
CA ILE A 78 2.28 -15.34 9.05
C ILE A 78 1.34 -14.15 9.30
N ALA A 79 0.13 -14.39 9.81
CA ALA A 79 -0.83 -13.33 10.15
C ALA A 79 -0.25 -12.33 11.15
N GLN A 80 0.45 -12.84 12.16
CA GLN A 80 1.13 -11.98 13.13
C GLN A 80 2.26 -11.16 12.51
N ALA A 81 3.02 -11.74 11.58
CA ALA A 81 4.19 -11.09 10.97
C ALA A 81 3.82 -10.06 9.89
N THR A 82 2.71 -10.26 9.18
CA THR A 82 2.32 -9.44 8.02
C THR A 82 1.14 -8.51 8.27
N GLU A 83 0.51 -8.59 9.46
CA GLU A 83 -0.73 -7.88 9.80
C GLU A 83 -1.92 -8.24 8.89
N LEU A 84 -1.79 -9.26 8.04
CA LEU A 84 -2.87 -9.78 7.20
C LEU A 84 -3.80 -10.66 8.03
N SER A 85 -5.07 -10.71 7.62
CA SER A 85 -6.01 -11.66 8.20
C SER A 85 -5.69 -13.09 7.80
N VAL A 86 -6.09 -14.03 8.65
CA VAL A 86 -6.00 -15.48 8.37
C VAL A 86 -6.68 -15.82 7.04
N THR A 87 -7.82 -15.20 6.75
CA THR A 87 -8.57 -15.41 5.50
C THR A 87 -7.81 -14.92 4.27
N GLU A 88 -7.11 -13.77 4.37
CA GLU A 88 -6.26 -13.28 3.27
C GLU A 88 -5.12 -14.27 3.00
N ILE A 89 -4.48 -14.79 4.05
CA ILE A 89 -3.37 -15.75 3.91
C ILE A 89 -3.85 -17.09 3.34
N GLN A 90 -5.00 -17.59 3.79
CA GLN A 90 -5.63 -18.79 3.21
C GLN A 90 -5.92 -18.61 1.71
N THR A 91 -6.42 -17.43 1.33
CA THR A 91 -6.67 -17.11 -0.08
C THR A 91 -5.37 -17.15 -0.89
N LEU A 92 -4.29 -16.55 -0.37
CA LEU A 92 -2.97 -16.58 -1.01
C LEU A 92 -2.42 -18.01 -1.12
N GLN A 93 -2.59 -18.83 -0.09
CA GLN A 93 -2.17 -20.23 -0.12
C GLN A 93 -2.89 -21.02 -1.21
N SER A 94 -4.22 -20.90 -1.31
CA SER A 94 -4.99 -21.58 -2.37
C SER A 94 -4.60 -21.12 -3.77
N GLN A 95 -4.26 -19.84 -3.95
CA GLN A 95 -3.76 -19.31 -5.23
C GLN A 95 -2.39 -19.91 -5.58
N LEU A 96 -1.46 -19.97 -4.62
CA LEU A 96 -0.15 -20.58 -4.82
C LEU A 96 -0.24 -22.06 -5.21
N GLU A 97 -1.11 -22.82 -4.56
CA GLU A 97 -1.34 -24.22 -4.89
C GLU A 97 -1.89 -24.37 -6.32
N GLN A 98 -2.81 -23.50 -6.75
CA GLN A 98 -3.34 -23.52 -8.12
C GLN A 98 -2.29 -23.18 -9.19
N ASP A 99 -1.38 -22.25 -8.88
CA ASP A 99 -0.30 -21.85 -9.77
C ASP A 99 0.78 -22.94 -9.92
N GLU A 100 0.95 -23.82 -8.93
CA GLU A 100 1.90 -24.95 -8.99
C GLU A 100 1.40 -26.13 -9.85
N TYR A 101 0.10 -26.19 -10.16
CA TYR A 101 -0.51 -27.25 -10.99
C TYR A 101 -0.83 -26.80 -12.43
N GLN A 102 -0.38 -25.62 -12.86
CA GLN A 102 -0.46 -25.09 -14.23
C GLN A 102 0.89 -25.22 -14.96
#